data_AF-A0A4U8Z5D4-F1
#
_entry.id   AF-A0A4U8Z5D4-F1
#
_cell.length_a   1.000
_cell.length_b   1.000
_cell.length_c   1.000
_cell.angle_alpha   90.00
_cell.angle_beta   90.00
_cell.angle_gamma   90.00
#
_symmetry.space_group_name_H-M   'P 1'
#
loop_
_entity.id
_entity.type
_entity.pdbx_description
1 polymer ?
#
loop_
_entity_poly.entity_id
_entity_poly.type
_entity_poly.pdbx_seq_one_letter_code
_entity_poly.pdbx_strand_id
1 'polypeptide(L)' 'MRLSGMAAPMVLDGPINRDAFLAYVDQILVPELNLGDVVIMDMYGRPRWRKRNLQAWRGA' A
#
# COMPACT_ATOMS: atom_id res chain seq x y z
N MET A 1 -12.05 -6.88 6.21
CA MET A 1 -12.01 -6.68 7.68
C MET A 1 -11.19 -7.81 8.25
N ARG A 2 -10.02 -7.52 8.84
CA ARG A 2 -9.15 -8.56 9.43
C ARG A 2 -9.60 -8.76 10.88
N LEU A 3 -9.96 -9.99 11.23
CA LEU A 3 -10.46 -10.34 12.57
C LEU A 3 -9.36 -10.37 13.64
N SER A 4 -8.09 -10.31 13.24
CA SER A 4 -6.91 -10.37 14.10
C SER A 4 -6.44 -9.01 14.65
N GLY A 5 -7.16 -7.91 14.38
CA GLY A 5 -6.78 -6.57 14.83
C GLY A 5 -5.98 -5.76 13.80
N MET A 6 -5.38 -4.65 14.23
CA MET A 6 -4.55 -3.78 13.39
C MET A 6 -3.16 -4.40 13.17
N ALA A 7 -2.83 -4.75 11.92
CA ALA A 7 -1.59 -5.48 11.58
C ALA A 7 -0.42 -4.59 11.15
N ALA A 8 -0.68 -3.41 10.56
CA ALA A 8 0.36 -2.55 10.01
C ALA A 8 0.10 -1.07 10.37
N PRO A 9 0.23 -0.67 11.64
CA PRO A 9 0.10 0.74 12.01
C PRO A 9 1.31 1.55 11.52
N MET A 10 1.06 2.72 10.93
CA MET A 10 2.10 3.71 10.62
C MET A 10 1.66 5.10 11.08
N VAL A 11 2.56 5.81 11.75
CA VAL A 11 2.39 7.22 12.15
C VAL A 11 3.45 8.04 11.42
N LEU A 12 3.03 9.16 10.83
CA LEU A 12 3.90 10.10 10.12
C LEU A 12 3.68 11.51 10.69
N ASP A 13 4.75 12.26 10.88
CA ASP A 13 4.71 13.66 11.34
C ASP A 13 4.39 14.64 10.19
N GLY A 14 3.45 14.27 9.30
CA GLY A 14 3.04 15.07 8.15
C GLY A 14 2.24 14.28 7.11
N PRO A 15 1.81 14.95 6.01
CA PRO A 15 1.07 14.29 4.94
C PRO A 15 1.89 13.16 4.30
N ILE A 16 1.23 12.03 4.06
CA ILE A 16 1.87 10.92 3.33
C ILE A 16 2.24 11.38 1.92
N ASN A 17 3.53 11.25 1.57
CA ASN A 17 4.02 11.49 0.23
C ASN A 17 4.24 10.15 -0.50
N ARG A 18 4.62 10.21 -1.79
CA ARG A 18 4.78 9.01 -2.61
C ARG A 18 5.86 8.06 -2.06
N ASP A 19 6.97 8.60 -1.56
CA ASP A 19 8.11 7.79 -1.16
C ASP A 19 7.88 7.14 0.21
N ALA A 20 7.26 7.87 1.14
CA ALA A 20 6.79 7.34 2.41
C ALA A 20 5.76 6.22 2.21
N PHE A 21 4.84 6.38 1.24
CA PHE A 21 3.88 5.34 0.89
C PHE A 21 4.56 4.09 0.34
N LEU A 22 5.52 4.22 -0.57
CA LEU A 22 6.25 3.07 -1.11
C LEU A 22 7.03 2.35 -0.02
N ALA A 23 7.72 3.09 0.84
CA ALA A 23 8.43 2.52 1.97
C ALA A 23 7.47 1.78 2.92
N TYR A 24 6.29 2.33 3.21
CA TYR A 24 5.27 1.65 3.99
C TYR A 24 4.82 0.33 3.36
N VAL A 25 4.56 0.34 2.05
CA VAL A 25 4.12 -0.86 1.34
C VAL A 25 5.20 -1.94 1.42
N ASP A 26 6.43 -1.61 1.03
CA ASP A 26 7.51 -2.60 0.91
C ASP A 26 8.01 -3.10 2.26
N GLN A 27 8.14 -2.21 3.25
CA GLN A 27 8.81 -2.52 4.51
C GLN A 27 7.84 -2.97 5.61
N ILE A 28 6.58 -2.55 5.57
CA ILE A 28 5.62 -2.79 6.66
C ILE A 28 4.44 -3.62 6.17
N LEU A 29 3.77 -3.22 5.09
CA LEU A 29 2.53 -3.84 4.66
C LEU A 29 2.74 -5.23 4.03
N VAL A 30 3.68 -5.36 3.09
CA VAL A 30 3.93 -6.63 2.37
C VAL A 30 4.38 -7.75 3.32
N PRO A 31 5.31 -7.53 4.27
CA PRO A 31 5.70 -8.58 5.22
C PRO A 31 4.56 -9.08 6.13
N GLU A 32 3.57 -8.24 6.40
CA GLU A 32 2.42 -8.56 7.27
C GLU A 32 1.24 -9.20 6.50
N LEU A 33 1.37 -9.44 5.20
CA LEU A 33 0.33 -10.06 4.36
C LEU A 33 0.62 -11.53 4.12
N ASN A 34 -0.40 -12.36 4.28
CA ASN A 34 -0.39 -13.75 3.83
C ASN A 34 -0.98 -13.85 2.43
N LEU A 35 -0.64 -14.93 1.74
CA LEU A 35 -1.22 -15.23 0.44
C LEU A 35 -2.75 -15.32 0.55
N GLY A 36 -3.46 -14.56 -0.28
CA GLY A 36 -4.93 -14.49 -0.27
C GLY A 36 -5.50 -13.33 0.54
N ASP A 37 -4.67 -12.56 1.25
CA ASP A 37 -5.12 -11.34 1.92
C ASP A 37 -5.39 -10.21 0.92
N VAL A 38 -6.51 -9.51 1.12
CA VAL A 38 -6.91 -8.35 0.32
C VAL A 38 -6.74 -7.08 1.14
N VAL A 39 -5.93 -6.15 0.61
CA VAL A 39 -5.77 -4.82 1.19
C VAL A 39 -6.67 -3.82 0.46
N ILE A 40 -7.48 -3.10 1.23
CA ILE A 40 -8.21 -1.92 0.77
C ILE A 40 -7.63 -0.74 1.53
N MET A 41 -7.12 0.25 0.79
CA MET A 41 -6.54 1.45 1.38
C MET A 41 -7.24 2.68 0.83
N ASP A 42 -7.70 3.54 1.72
CA ASP A 42 -8.26 4.83 1.35
C ASP A 42 -7.11 5.86 1.28
N MET A 43 -6.94 6.48 0.12
CA MET A 43 -5.95 7.53 -0.10
C MET A 43 -6.70 8.80 -0.49
N TYR A 44 -6.64 9.83 0.34
CA TYR A 44 -7.20 11.14 -0.02
C TYR A 44 -6.19 11.95 -0.83
N GLY A 45 -6.34 11.97 -2.15
CA GLY A 45 -5.49 12.72 -3.08
C GLY A 45 -5.39 12.04 -4.45
N ARG A 46 -5.04 12.78 -5.52
CA ARG A 46 -4.94 12.19 -6.87
C ARG A 46 -3.72 11.25 -6.97
N PRO A 47 -3.91 9.93 -7.08
CA PRO A 47 -2.80 9.01 -7.28
C PRO A 47 -2.28 9.19 -8.71
N ARG A 48 -1.06 9.71 -8.88
CA ARG A 48 -0.40 9.86 -10.19
C ARG A 48 0.04 8.53 -10.82
N TRP A 49 -0.31 7.39 -10.22
CA TRP A 49 0.22 6.05 -10.52
C TRP A 49 -0.41 5.35 -11.74
N ARG A 50 -1.48 5.90 -12.34
CA ARG A 50 -2.33 5.17 -13.31
C ARG A 50 -1.75 4.98 -14.73
N LYS A 51 -0.64 5.61 -15.12
CA LYS A 51 -0.16 5.53 -16.53
C LYS A 51 1.09 4.71 -16.80
N ARG A 52 1.94 4.40 -15.82
CA ARG A 52 3.26 3.78 -16.09
C ARG A 52 3.35 2.28 -15.82
N ASN A 53 2.53 1.74 -14.91
CA ASN A 53 2.70 0.36 -14.43
C ASN A 53 1.65 -0.64 -14.94
N LEU A 54 0.64 -0.18 -15.72
CA LEU A 54 -0.37 -1.08 -16.30
C LEU A 54 0.20 -2.00 -17.39
N GLN A 55 1.27 -1.55 -18.07
CA GLN A 55 2.01 -2.36 -19.05
C GLN A 55 2.88 -3.44 -18.37
N ALA A 56 3.33 -3.20 -17.14
CA ALA A 56 4.20 -4.12 -16.42
C ALA A 56 3.45 -5.33 -15.83
N TRP A 57 2.13 -5.21 -15.62
CA TRP A 57 1.30 -6.25 -14.98
C TRP A 57 0.49 -7.11 -15.95
N ARG A 58 0.50 -6.83 -17.26
CA ARG A 58 -0.19 -7.64 -18.29
C ARG A 58 0.73 -8.62 -19.03
N GLY A 59 1.98 -8.76 -18.60
CA GLY A 59 3.00 -9.56 -19.29
C GLY A 59 3.82 -10.48 -18.39
N ALA A 60 3.31 -10.84 -17.21
CA ALA A 60 3.90 -11.86 -16.34
C ALA A 60 2.85 -12.90 -15.97
#